data_AF-A0A5N7B3H4-F1
#
_entry.id   AF-A0A5N7B3H4-F1
#
_cell.length_a   1.000
_cell.length_b   1.000
_cell.length_c   1.000
_cell.angle_alpha   90.00
_cell.angle_beta   90.00
_cell.angle_gamma   90.00
#
_symmetry.space_group_name_H-M   'P 1'
#
loop_
_entity.id
_entity.type
_entity.pdbx_description
1 polymer ?
#
loop_
_entity_poly.entity_id
_entity_poly.type
_entity_poly.pdbx_seq_one_letter_code
_entity_poly.pdbx_strand_id
1 'polypeptide(L)'
;MSLSSACPGNVKISSQSDADALNNCQTINGPLTVADASGTISIPKVQDIRGPLTIQNSPDLNALAASNLQTVSGAIAITDNAALNTLSLSNLQTVGGELKVQGNDGLKELRLDNLEKVNGNMDLSGNFDRISLGDLENVYGDTKIQSSGSFQCSDLDKLVSDEKVFKSSFSCNDKKGSSSGLSSGAKAGIAVGVIVGVILAVLLAWLCVRRKRKQQQKDAVLAGLTAAGAAGAIGKDVEKADNKVSTTASNGSPSSPQPPSDTGVMAASNIPRRPVSTTPQAPVPAALVPGDRSSRLVSNPDDPSLFLHPIPRRTPSESEVPMLDSENVHEAPPPEVGRQHEGLFELDAGPVSSTHQQAINHG
;
A
#
# COMPACT_ATOMS: atom_id res chain seq x y z
N MET A 1 38.73 12.73 -1.18
CA MET A 1 38.44 11.89 -2.35
C MET A 1 37.54 10.76 -1.88
N SER A 2 36.31 10.68 -2.38
CA SER A 2 35.46 9.52 -2.08
C SER A 2 35.89 8.39 -3.01
N LEU A 3 36.40 7.29 -2.48
CA LEU A 3 36.54 6.05 -3.23
C LEU A 3 35.11 5.58 -3.52
N SER A 4 34.76 5.38 -4.80
CA SER A 4 33.39 5.01 -5.15
C SER A 4 33.08 3.61 -4.63
N SER A 5 32.32 3.56 -3.54
CA SER A 5 31.65 2.42 -2.91
C SER A 5 30.55 1.81 -3.81
N ALA A 6 30.74 1.89 -5.13
CA ALA A 6 29.78 1.58 -6.17
C ALA A 6 30.23 0.31 -6.89
N CYS A 7 29.64 -0.81 -6.51
CA CYS A 7 30.04 -2.13 -6.99
C CYS A 7 29.42 -2.43 -8.37
N PRO A 8 30.15 -3.12 -9.27
CA PRO A 8 29.64 -3.51 -10.58
C PRO A 8 28.43 -4.46 -10.46
N GLY A 9 27.59 -4.49 -11.49
CA GLY A 9 26.25 -5.09 -11.43
C GLY A 9 26.17 -6.62 -11.43
N ASN A 10 24.96 -7.12 -11.24
CA ASN A 10 24.57 -8.54 -11.12
C ASN A 10 25.18 -9.24 -9.90
N VAL A 11 24.67 -8.93 -8.71
CA VAL A 11 25.07 -9.58 -7.46
C VAL A 11 24.14 -10.76 -7.16
N LYS A 12 24.69 -11.96 -6.92
CA LYS A 12 23.96 -13.07 -6.29
C LYS A 12 24.43 -13.26 -4.84
N ILE A 13 23.50 -13.52 -3.93
CA ILE A 13 23.76 -13.96 -2.56
C ILE A 13 23.12 -15.32 -2.34
N SER A 14 23.91 -16.28 -1.84
CA SER A 14 23.49 -17.61 -1.38
C SER A 14 23.81 -17.86 0.11
N SER A 15 24.65 -17.01 0.71
CA SER A 15 25.17 -17.15 2.07
C SER A 15 25.46 -15.78 2.70
N GLN A 16 25.63 -15.74 4.04
CA GLN A 16 26.12 -14.53 4.71
C GLN A 16 27.50 -14.11 4.17
N SER A 17 28.37 -15.05 3.78
CA SER A 17 29.68 -14.74 3.20
C SER A 17 29.60 -13.92 1.90
N ASP A 18 28.59 -14.19 1.07
CA ASP A 18 28.35 -13.43 -0.17
C ASP A 18 27.85 -12.01 0.15
N ALA A 19 27.03 -11.86 1.20
CA ALA A 19 26.61 -10.55 1.71
C ALA A 19 27.78 -9.79 2.37
N ASP A 20 28.69 -10.50 3.05
CA ASP A 20 29.84 -9.90 3.72
C ASP A 20 30.88 -9.33 2.74
N ALA A 21 30.98 -9.92 1.54
CA ALA A 21 31.76 -9.36 0.44
C ALA A 21 31.26 -7.95 0.01
N LEU A 22 29.98 -7.63 0.27
CA LEU A 22 29.37 -6.34 -0.01
C LEU A 22 29.60 -5.30 1.09
N ASN A 23 30.36 -5.59 2.15
CA ASN A 23 30.58 -4.63 3.24
C ASN A 23 31.33 -3.34 2.84
N ASN A 24 31.92 -3.29 1.64
CA ASN A 24 32.52 -2.09 1.04
C ASN A 24 31.63 -1.44 -0.04
N CYS A 25 30.46 -2.03 -0.34
CA CYS A 25 29.48 -1.52 -1.29
C CYS A 25 28.41 -0.68 -0.57
N GLN A 26 28.19 0.55 -1.03
CA GLN A 26 27.01 1.37 -0.72
C GLN A 26 26.03 1.37 -1.90
N THR A 27 26.52 1.38 -3.15
CA THR A 27 25.68 1.32 -4.35
C THR A 27 25.98 0.04 -5.12
N ILE A 28 24.94 -0.67 -5.58
CA ILE A 28 25.05 -1.77 -6.55
C ILE A 28 24.54 -1.27 -7.89
N ASN A 29 25.37 -1.31 -8.94
CA ASN A 29 25.03 -0.82 -10.27
C ASN A 29 24.30 -1.88 -11.13
N GLY A 30 23.26 -2.51 -10.57
CA GLY A 30 22.49 -3.55 -11.23
C GLY A 30 21.55 -4.28 -10.26
N PRO A 31 20.96 -5.42 -10.68
CA PRO A 31 20.14 -6.26 -9.82
C PRO A 31 20.94 -6.89 -8.67
N LEU A 32 20.25 -7.14 -7.56
CA LEU A 32 20.68 -8.05 -6.50
C LEU A 32 19.66 -9.19 -6.35
N THR A 33 20.15 -10.43 -6.41
CA THR A 33 19.34 -11.64 -6.28
C THR A 33 19.81 -12.48 -5.10
N VAL A 34 18.96 -12.68 -4.10
CA VAL A 34 19.13 -13.69 -3.06
C VAL A 34 18.40 -14.94 -3.51
N ALA A 35 19.14 -16.05 -3.71
CA ALA A 35 18.56 -17.31 -4.15
C ALA A 35 19.41 -18.52 -3.76
N ASP A 36 18.75 -19.66 -3.53
CA ASP A 36 19.34 -20.88 -2.96
C ASP A 36 19.96 -20.63 -1.57
N ALA A 37 19.40 -19.67 -0.82
CA ALA A 37 19.97 -19.16 0.41
C ALA A 37 19.42 -19.83 1.68
N SER A 38 20.20 -19.78 2.77
CA SER A 38 19.88 -20.41 4.05
C SER A 38 20.32 -19.59 5.26
N GLY A 39 19.75 -19.90 6.44
CA GLY A 39 20.16 -19.29 7.71
C GLY A 39 19.60 -17.89 7.89
N THR A 40 20.47 -16.90 8.11
CA THR A 40 20.10 -15.47 8.24
C THR A 40 21.07 -14.65 7.41
N ILE A 41 20.55 -13.69 6.63
CA ILE A 41 21.34 -12.80 5.78
C ILE A 41 21.21 -11.35 6.24
N SER A 42 22.35 -10.69 6.44
CA SER A 42 22.45 -9.27 6.77
C SER A 42 23.29 -8.55 5.71
N ILE A 43 22.73 -7.47 5.15
CA ILE A 43 23.37 -6.59 4.16
C ILE A 43 23.46 -5.17 4.77
N PRO A 44 24.37 -4.92 5.73
CA PRO A 44 24.34 -3.73 6.57
C PRO A 44 25.01 -2.48 5.97
N LYS A 45 25.42 -2.50 4.69
CA LYS A 45 26.24 -1.44 4.07
C LYS A 45 25.68 -0.89 2.76
N VAL A 46 24.92 -1.68 2.01
CA VAL A 46 24.25 -1.25 0.79
C VAL A 46 23.13 -0.27 1.14
N GLN A 47 23.08 0.83 0.40
CA GLN A 47 22.14 1.95 0.47
C GLN A 47 21.30 2.04 -0.81
N ASP A 48 21.90 1.80 -1.98
CA ASP A 48 21.22 1.87 -3.28
C ASP A 48 21.40 0.57 -4.08
N ILE A 49 20.30 0.06 -4.65
CA ILE A 49 20.30 -0.98 -5.68
C ILE A 49 19.75 -0.35 -6.97
N ARG A 50 20.61 -0.19 -7.98
CA ARG A 50 20.27 0.37 -9.30
C ARG A 50 19.76 -0.72 -10.24
N GLY A 51 18.70 -1.39 -9.81
CA GLY A 51 18.08 -2.54 -10.46
C GLY A 51 16.97 -3.10 -9.57
N PRO A 52 16.39 -4.26 -9.93
CA PRO A 52 15.47 -4.96 -9.04
C PRO A 52 16.20 -5.64 -7.87
N LEU A 53 15.47 -5.81 -6.76
CA LEU A 53 15.86 -6.66 -5.63
C LEU A 53 14.97 -7.89 -5.64
N THR A 54 15.57 -9.06 -5.86
CA THR A 54 14.85 -10.34 -5.89
C THR A 54 15.32 -11.23 -4.75
N ILE A 55 14.40 -11.77 -3.96
CA ILE A 55 14.66 -12.74 -2.88
C ILE A 55 13.76 -13.94 -3.15
N GLN A 56 14.30 -15.02 -3.70
CA GLN A 56 13.49 -16.13 -4.19
C GLN A 56 14.09 -17.52 -3.91
N ASN A 57 13.24 -18.55 -3.95
CA ASN A 57 13.64 -19.96 -3.93
C ASN A 57 14.65 -20.29 -2.81
N SER A 58 14.49 -19.68 -1.64
CA SER A 58 15.40 -19.86 -0.50
C SER A 58 14.62 -20.48 0.67
N PRO A 59 14.30 -21.79 0.60
CA PRO A 59 13.38 -22.44 1.54
C PRO A 59 13.92 -22.49 2.97
N ASP A 60 15.25 -22.48 3.15
CA ASP A 60 15.94 -22.56 4.45
C ASP A 60 16.40 -21.17 4.98
N LEU A 61 16.05 -20.08 4.30
CA LEU A 61 16.35 -18.71 4.72
C LEU A 61 15.33 -18.28 5.78
N ASN A 62 15.76 -18.09 7.02
CA ASN A 62 14.90 -17.76 8.16
C ASN A 62 14.68 -16.25 8.32
N ALA A 63 15.69 -15.42 7.99
CA ALA A 63 15.57 -13.97 8.10
C ALA A 63 16.49 -13.24 7.11
N LEU A 64 16.04 -12.08 6.63
CA LEU A 64 16.87 -11.16 5.86
C LEU A 64 16.73 -9.72 6.36
N ALA A 65 17.85 -9.02 6.52
CA ALA A 65 17.90 -7.61 6.90
C ALA A 65 18.85 -6.81 6.00
N ALA A 66 18.37 -5.75 5.36
CA ALA A 66 19.20 -4.77 4.67
C ALA A 66 19.00 -3.40 5.34
N SER A 67 19.51 -3.27 6.56
CA SER A 67 19.13 -2.19 7.49
C SER A 67 19.52 -0.79 7.06
N ASN A 68 20.38 -0.63 6.06
CA ASN A 68 20.80 0.66 5.51
C ASN A 68 20.35 0.89 4.07
N LEU A 69 19.59 -0.05 3.47
CA LEU A 69 19.04 0.10 2.12
C LEU A 69 17.98 1.21 2.14
N GLN A 70 18.15 2.22 1.28
CA GLN A 70 17.29 3.40 1.13
C GLN A 70 16.55 3.40 -0.20
N THR A 71 17.22 2.98 -1.29
CA THR A 71 16.66 2.99 -2.65
C THR A 71 16.78 1.63 -3.32
N VAL A 72 15.68 1.14 -3.91
CA VAL A 72 15.72 0.14 -4.99
C VAL A 72 15.12 0.79 -6.23
N SER A 73 15.91 1.01 -7.28
CA SER A 73 15.43 1.73 -8.48
C SER A 73 14.57 0.87 -9.41
N GLY A 74 14.55 -0.45 -9.22
CA GLY A 74 13.65 -1.38 -9.89
C GLY A 74 12.49 -1.84 -8.99
N ALA A 75 11.90 -2.98 -9.35
CA ALA A 75 10.94 -3.68 -8.51
C ALA A 75 11.62 -4.45 -7.36
N ILE A 76 10.88 -4.70 -6.28
CA ILE A 76 11.25 -5.65 -5.23
C ILE A 76 10.32 -6.86 -5.33
N ALA A 77 10.89 -8.07 -5.43
CA ALA A 77 10.14 -9.32 -5.44
C ALA A 77 10.68 -10.28 -4.37
N ILE A 78 9.84 -10.65 -3.40
CA ILE A 78 10.15 -11.68 -2.39
C ILE A 78 9.17 -12.85 -2.58
N THR A 79 9.64 -13.95 -3.18
CA THR A 79 8.78 -15.06 -3.61
C THR A 79 9.30 -16.44 -3.19
N ASP A 80 8.42 -17.30 -2.67
CA ASP A 80 8.71 -18.73 -2.48
C ASP A 80 9.86 -19.04 -1.49
N ASN A 81 9.97 -18.25 -0.41
CA ASN A 81 10.94 -18.46 0.67
C ASN A 81 10.22 -18.99 1.92
N ALA A 82 9.96 -20.31 1.97
CA ALA A 82 9.04 -20.92 2.92
C ALA A 82 9.35 -20.66 4.41
N ALA A 83 10.63 -20.75 4.83
CA ALA A 83 11.03 -20.49 6.22
C ALA A 83 11.26 -19.01 6.56
N LEU A 84 11.16 -18.08 5.60
CA LEU A 84 11.49 -16.67 5.81
C LEU A 84 10.51 -16.05 6.79
N ASN A 85 10.94 -15.88 8.04
CA ASN A 85 10.11 -15.43 9.15
C ASN A 85 10.11 -13.91 9.33
N THR A 86 11.25 -13.26 9.08
CA THR A 86 11.44 -11.82 9.24
C THR A 86 12.15 -11.22 8.02
N LEU A 87 11.56 -10.20 7.42
CA LEU A 87 12.19 -9.36 6.40
C LEU A 87 12.25 -7.91 6.89
N SER A 88 13.46 -7.36 7.01
CA SER A 88 13.71 -6.04 7.58
C SER A 88 14.47 -5.12 6.63
N LEU A 89 13.71 -4.24 5.96
CA LEU A 89 14.19 -3.18 5.08
C LEU A 89 13.78 -1.82 5.66
N SER A 90 13.98 -1.62 6.98
CA SER A 90 13.34 -0.56 7.76
C SER A 90 13.68 0.87 7.32
N ASN A 91 14.86 1.10 6.76
CA ASN A 91 15.29 2.40 6.22
C ASN A 91 15.02 2.57 4.71
N LEU A 92 14.34 1.62 4.05
CA LEU A 92 14.00 1.71 2.63
C LEU A 92 12.95 2.80 2.42
N GLN A 93 13.28 3.84 1.67
CA GLN A 93 12.40 4.99 1.41
C GLN A 93 11.71 4.91 0.05
N THR A 94 12.38 4.38 -0.99
CA THR A 94 11.83 4.37 -2.36
C THR A 94 12.00 3.02 -3.06
N VAL A 95 10.90 2.52 -3.62
CA VAL A 95 10.84 1.44 -4.61
C VAL A 95 10.48 2.01 -5.99
N GLY A 96 11.35 1.78 -6.97
CA GLY A 96 11.24 2.32 -8.32
C GLY A 96 10.24 1.60 -9.23
N GLY A 97 9.79 0.40 -8.85
CA GLY A 97 8.77 -0.40 -9.56
C GLY A 97 7.72 -1.00 -8.61
N GLU A 98 7.31 -2.23 -8.90
CA GLU A 98 6.41 -3.02 -8.04
C GLU A 98 7.10 -3.47 -6.74
N LEU A 99 6.36 -3.54 -5.64
CA LEU A 99 6.72 -4.29 -4.43
C LEU A 99 5.82 -5.53 -4.31
N LYS A 100 6.38 -6.72 -4.52
CA LYS A 100 5.66 -8.01 -4.44
C LYS A 100 6.23 -8.90 -3.35
N VAL A 101 5.34 -9.42 -2.50
CA VAL A 101 5.64 -10.44 -1.47
C VAL A 101 4.59 -11.54 -1.57
N GLN A 102 5.00 -12.77 -1.89
CA GLN A 102 4.08 -13.90 -2.13
C GLN A 102 4.75 -15.26 -1.83
N GLY A 103 4.01 -16.27 -1.37
CA GLY A 103 4.56 -17.62 -1.17
C GLY A 103 5.61 -17.75 -0.04
N ASN A 104 5.67 -16.77 0.86
CA ASN A 104 6.53 -16.80 2.04
C ASN A 104 5.68 -17.16 3.27
N ASP A 105 5.21 -18.40 3.37
CA ASP A 105 4.19 -18.81 4.34
C ASP A 105 4.64 -18.70 5.82
N GLY A 106 5.96 -18.70 6.07
CA GLY A 106 6.56 -18.42 7.36
C GLY A 106 6.65 -16.95 7.75
N LEU A 107 6.40 -16.01 6.82
CA LEU A 107 6.71 -14.57 6.98
C LEU A 107 5.76 -13.87 7.94
N LYS A 108 6.27 -13.60 9.15
CA LYS A 108 5.53 -12.97 10.23
C LYS A 108 5.77 -11.49 10.35
N GLU A 109 7.00 -11.04 10.16
CA GLU A 109 7.36 -9.63 10.25
C GLU A 109 7.89 -9.09 8.91
N LEU A 110 7.14 -8.13 8.35
CA LEU A 110 7.59 -7.29 7.24
C LEU A 110 7.80 -5.87 7.77
N ARG A 111 9.05 -5.43 7.82
CA ARG A 111 9.46 -4.11 8.34
C ARG A 111 9.94 -3.21 7.20
N LEU A 112 9.11 -2.24 6.85
CA LEU A 112 9.28 -1.22 5.82
C LEU A 112 8.96 0.15 6.46
N ASP A 113 9.46 0.37 7.68
CA ASP A 113 8.97 1.43 8.57
C ASP A 113 9.05 2.83 7.93
N ASN A 114 10.18 3.16 7.28
CA ASN A 114 10.42 4.44 6.61
C ASN A 114 10.04 4.44 5.10
N LEU A 115 9.21 3.51 4.62
CA LEU A 115 8.90 3.39 3.18
C LEU A 115 7.93 4.49 2.71
N GLU A 116 8.49 5.62 2.27
CA GLU A 116 7.77 6.77 1.73
C GLU A 116 7.04 6.47 0.41
N LYS A 117 7.67 5.72 -0.50
CA LYS A 117 7.27 5.71 -1.93
C LYS A 117 7.40 4.35 -2.63
N VAL A 118 6.35 3.96 -3.36
CA VAL A 118 6.34 2.85 -4.33
C VAL A 118 5.80 3.33 -5.67
N ASN A 119 6.65 3.39 -6.69
CA ASN A 119 6.30 3.88 -8.03
C ASN A 119 5.40 2.93 -8.84
N GLY A 120 5.24 1.67 -8.43
CA GLY A 120 4.39 0.67 -9.06
C GLY A 120 3.32 0.10 -8.12
N ASN A 121 2.87 -1.13 -8.40
CA ASN A 121 1.92 -1.86 -7.57
C ASN A 121 2.56 -2.30 -6.24
N MET A 122 1.72 -2.59 -5.24
CA MET A 122 2.11 -3.19 -3.97
C MET A 122 1.22 -4.41 -3.70
N ASP A 123 1.73 -5.63 -3.91
CA ASP A 123 1.01 -6.89 -3.64
C ASP A 123 1.70 -7.65 -2.50
N LEU A 124 1.09 -7.63 -1.31
CA LEU A 124 1.61 -8.25 -0.08
C LEU A 124 0.69 -9.40 0.34
N SER A 125 1.08 -10.64 0.03
CA SER A 125 0.32 -11.86 0.30
C SER A 125 1.11 -12.83 1.19
N GLY A 126 0.52 -13.26 2.31
CA GLY A 126 1.21 -14.14 3.26
C GLY A 126 0.49 -14.36 4.59
N ASN A 127 1.29 -14.63 5.63
CA ASN A 127 0.86 -15.03 6.97
C ASN A 127 1.29 -14.01 8.03
N PHE A 128 1.29 -12.73 7.66
CA PHE A 128 1.87 -11.64 8.44
C PHE A 128 1.18 -11.46 9.79
N ASP A 129 1.98 -11.38 10.85
CA ASP A 129 1.56 -10.96 12.18
C ASP A 129 1.86 -9.46 12.40
N ARG A 130 2.83 -8.90 11.67
CA ARG A 130 3.10 -7.45 11.56
C ARG A 130 3.56 -7.06 10.16
N ILE A 131 2.91 -6.04 9.59
CA ILE A 131 3.40 -5.25 8.46
C ILE A 131 3.61 -3.82 8.96
N SER A 132 4.78 -3.23 8.72
CA SER A 132 5.11 -1.87 9.18
C SER A 132 5.36 -0.96 7.98
N LEU A 133 4.54 0.08 7.82
CA LEU A 133 4.53 1.05 6.72
C LEU A 133 4.30 2.45 7.33
N GLY A 134 5.22 2.88 8.20
CA GLY A 134 4.99 4.03 9.10
C GLY A 134 4.88 5.35 8.35
N ASP A 135 5.83 5.58 7.44
CA ASP A 135 6.01 6.85 6.73
C ASP A 135 5.48 6.82 5.27
N LEU A 136 4.58 5.88 4.94
CA LEU A 136 4.11 5.66 3.56
C LEU A 136 3.24 6.81 3.04
N GLU A 137 3.79 7.61 2.14
CA GLU A 137 3.15 8.77 1.55
C GLU A 137 2.52 8.51 0.16
N ASN A 138 3.09 7.62 -0.65
CA ASN A 138 2.73 7.50 -2.07
C ASN A 138 2.92 6.08 -2.66
N VAL A 139 1.83 5.37 -2.95
CA VAL A 139 1.80 4.18 -3.83
C VAL A 139 1.08 4.52 -5.13
N TYR A 140 1.79 4.47 -6.25
CA TYR A 140 1.28 4.93 -7.56
C TYR A 140 0.48 3.87 -8.32
N GLY A 141 0.76 2.59 -8.11
CA GLY A 141 0.00 1.47 -8.67
C GLY A 141 -1.07 0.94 -7.73
N ASP A 142 -1.66 -0.20 -8.11
CA ASP A 142 -2.68 -0.88 -7.29
C ASP A 142 -2.06 -1.51 -6.03
N THR A 143 -2.76 -1.36 -4.91
CA THR A 143 -2.36 -1.90 -3.61
C THR A 143 -3.29 -3.04 -3.19
N LYS A 144 -2.71 -4.22 -2.98
CA LYS A 144 -3.39 -5.45 -2.58
C LYS A 144 -2.65 -6.05 -1.39
N ILE A 145 -3.33 -6.19 -0.25
CA ILE A 145 -2.78 -6.77 0.97
C ILE A 145 -3.68 -7.93 1.41
N GLN A 146 -3.09 -9.11 1.57
CA GLN A 146 -3.80 -10.34 1.93
C GLN A 146 -3.01 -11.05 3.05
N SER A 147 -3.50 -10.92 4.30
CA SER A 147 -2.88 -11.62 5.44
C SER A 147 -3.78 -12.70 6.02
N SER A 148 -3.19 -13.88 6.22
CA SER A 148 -3.77 -15.00 6.96
C SER A 148 -3.29 -15.10 8.42
N GLY A 149 -2.39 -14.21 8.83
CA GLY A 149 -1.81 -14.13 10.19
C GLY A 149 -2.64 -13.29 11.16
N SER A 150 -1.99 -12.64 12.13
CA SER A 150 -2.65 -11.76 13.13
C SER A 150 -2.64 -10.27 12.79
N PHE A 151 -1.97 -9.85 11.71
CA PHE A 151 -2.01 -8.46 11.22
C PHE A 151 -3.45 -8.04 10.86
N GLN A 152 -3.85 -6.82 11.22
CA GLN A 152 -5.19 -6.29 10.93
C GLN A 152 -5.14 -5.13 9.94
N CYS A 153 -6.02 -5.12 8.94
CA CYS A 153 -6.08 -4.02 7.97
C CYS A 153 -6.41 -2.65 8.60
N SER A 154 -7.05 -2.64 9.78
CA SER A 154 -7.28 -1.42 10.57
C SER A 154 -6.01 -0.73 11.04
N ASP A 155 -4.88 -1.44 11.11
CA ASP A 155 -3.59 -0.85 11.47
C ASP A 155 -3.10 0.14 10.40
N LEU A 156 -3.65 0.03 9.17
CA LEU A 156 -3.43 0.94 8.04
C LEU A 156 -4.52 2.02 7.91
N ASP A 157 -5.54 2.07 8.77
CA ASP A 157 -6.67 3.02 8.65
C ASP A 157 -6.20 4.48 8.57
N LYS A 158 -5.05 4.81 9.17
CA LYS A 158 -4.40 6.13 9.06
C LYS A 158 -3.99 6.45 7.61
N LEU A 159 -3.34 5.51 6.94
CA LEU A 159 -2.88 5.63 5.56
C LEU A 159 -4.05 5.63 4.58
N VAL A 160 -5.11 4.88 4.87
CA VAL A 160 -6.35 4.86 4.08
C VAL A 160 -7.19 6.13 4.28
N SER A 161 -7.06 6.80 5.43
CA SER A 161 -7.77 8.04 5.76
C SER A 161 -7.14 9.28 5.12
N ASP A 162 -5.83 9.32 4.88
CA ASP A 162 -5.25 10.32 3.98
C ASP A 162 -5.44 9.85 2.53
N GLU A 163 -6.42 10.47 1.85
CA GLU A 163 -6.80 10.15 0.46
C GLU A 163 -5.65 10.26 -0.56
N LYS A 164 -4.47 10.71 -0.13
CA LYS A 164 -3.27 10.83 -0.97
C LYS A 164 -2.40 9.57 -0.97
N VAL A 165 -2.44 8.68 0.03
CA VAL A 165 -1.40 7.62 0.12
C VAL A 165 -1.48 6.65 -1.05
N PHE A 166 -2.67 6.09 -1.31
CA PHE A 166 -2.90 5.15 -2.40
C PHE A 166 -3.50 5.89 -3.61
N LYS A 167 -2.72 6.04 -4.69
CA LYS A 167 -3.15 6.80 -5.89
C LYS A 167 -4.10 6.01 -6.81
N SER A 168 -4.11 4.68 -6.71
CA SER A 168 -4.94 3.76 -7.49
C SER A 168 -5.90 2.97 -6.59
N SER A 169 -6.29 1.75 -6.98
CA SER A 169 -7.13 0.90 -6.13
C SER A 169 -6.38 0.43 -4.88
N PHE A 170 -7.11 0.33 -3.77
CA PHE A 170 -6.64 -0.24 -2.50
C PHE A 170 -7.58 -1.34 -2.05
N SER A 171 -7.04 -2.51 -1.74
CA SER A 171 -7.76 -3.65 -1.19
C SER A 171 -6.92 -4.33 -0.12
N CYS A 172 -7.44 -4.39 1.11
CA CYS A 172 -6.81 -5.10 2.22
C CYS A 172 -7.80 -6.12 2.78
N ASN A 173 -7.34 -7.36 2.94
CA ASN A 173 -8.12 -8.47 3.49
C ASN A 173 -7.29 -9.26 4.51
N ASP A 174 -7.69 -9.18 5.77
CA ASP A 174 -7.12 -9.90 6.91
C ASP A 174 -8.03 -11.05 7.40
N LYS A 175 -7.47 -11.88 8.28
CA LYS A 175 -8.10 -13.09 8.84
C LYS A 175 -9.44 -12.84 9.56
N LYS A 176 -9.67 -11.65 10.08
CA LYS A 176 -10.90 -11.27 10.79
C LYS A 176 -12.06 -10.96 9.83
N GLY A 177 -11.78 -10.90 8.53
CA GLY A 177 -12.70 -10.44 7.50
C GLY A 177 -12.79 -8.93 7.52
N SER A 178 -11.87 -8.26 6.81
CA SER A 178 -11.82 -6.81 6.75
C SER A 178 -13.12 -6.26 6.17
N SER A 179 -13.85 -5.46 6.97
CA SER A 179 -15.02 -4.74 6.47
C SER A 179 -14.58 -3.80 5.35
N SER A 180 -15.00 -4.08 4.12
CA SER A 180 -14.57 -3.40 2.90
C SER A 180 -15.13 -1.99 2.77
N GLY A 181 -14.73 -1.11 3.69
CA GLY A 181 -15.06 0.30 3.73
C GLY A 181 -14.37 1.08 2.61
N LEU A 182 -14.86 0.88 1.37
CA LEU A 182 -14.46 1.45 0.08
C LEU A 182 -13.53 2.68 0.13
N SER A 183 -12.49 2.69 -0.70
CA SER A 183 -11.64 3.89 -0.93
C SER A 183 -12.50 5.15 -1.07
N SER A 184 -12.06 6.24 -0.44
CA SER A 184 -12.88 7.43 -0.21
C SER A 184 -13.42 8.08 -1.50
N GLY A 185 -12.70 7.96 -2.62
CA GLY A 185 -13.18 8.37 -3.94
C GLY A 185 -14.49 7.67 -4.37
N ALA A 186 -14.65 6.38 -4.04
CA ALA A 186 -15.89 5.65 -4.32
C ALA A 186 -17.04 6.07 -3.37
N LYS A 187 -16.73 6.42 -2.11
CA LYS A 187 -17.71 6.98 -1.17
C LYS A 187 -18.19 8.36 -1.64
N ALA A 188 -17.28 9.22 -2.12
CA ALA A 188 -17.58 10.55 -2.63
C ALA A 188 -18.48 10.51 -3.89
N GLY A 189 -18.17 9.62 -4.84
CA GLY A 189 -18.94 9.49 -6.09
C GLY A 189 -20.42 9.13 -5.88
N ILE A 190 -20.71 8.22 -4.94
CA ILE A 190 -22.08 7.80 -4.63
C ILE A 190 -22.90 8.95 -4.04
N ALA A 191 -22.32 9.74 -3.12
CA ALA A 191 -23.01 10.88 -2.51
C ALA A 191 -23.43 11.94 -3.54
N VAL A 192 -22.53 12.32 -4.44
CA VAL A 192 -22.83 13.31 -5.50
C VAL A 192 -23.85 12.75 -6.50
N GLY A 193 -23.72 11.49 -6.91
CA GLY A 193 -24.64 10.84 -7.85
C GLY A 193 -26.09 10.80 -7.37
N VAL A 194 -26.32 10.50 -6.09
CA VAL A 194 -27.67 10.50 -5.50
C VAL A 194 -28.27 11.90 -5.46
N ILE A 195 -27.48 12.92 -5.06
CA ILE A 195 -27.97 14.31 -4.97
C ILE A 195 -28.38 14.83 -6.36
N VAL A 196 -27.54 14.64 -7.39
CA VAL A 196 -27.85 15.05 -8.76
C VAL A 196 -29.04 14.26 -9.32
N GLY A 197 -29.12 12.95 -9.07
CA GLY A 197 -30.23 12.10 -9.50
C GLY A 197 -31.58 12.54 -8.91
N VAL A 198 -31.62 12.86 -7.61
CA VAL A 198 -32.84 13.37 -6.94
C VAL A 198 -33.24 14.74 -7.48
N ILE A 199 -32.29 15.66 -7.69
CA ILE A 199 -32.56 16.99 -8.27
C ILE A 199 -33.16 16.86 -9.68
N LEU A 200 -32.59 15.99 -10.53
CA LEU A 200 -33.13 15.73 -11.88
C LEU A 200 -34.52 15.08 -11.82
N ALA A 201 -34.76 14.13 -10.93
CA ALA A 201 -36.08 13.50 -10.75
C ALA A 201 -37.15 14.51 -10.31
N VAL A 202 -36.83 15.41 -9.38
CA VAL A 202 -37.72 16.49 -8.92
C VAL A 202 -38.00 17.50 -10.05
N LEU A 203 -36.99 17.89 -10.83
CA LEU A 203 -37.16 18.76 -11.99
C LEU A 203 -38.05 18.13 -13.08
N LEU A 204 -37.86 16.84 -13.37
CA LEU A 204 -38.70 16.10 -14.32
C LEU A 204 -40.15 15.97 -13.82
N ALA A 205 -40.36 15.65 -12.54
CA ALA A 205 -41.68 15.61 -11.92
C ALA A 205 -42.38 16.98 -12.00
N TRP A 206 -41.67 18.07 -11.69
CA TRP A 206 -42.19 19.44 -11.78
C TRP A 206 -42.53 19.83 -13.23
N LEU A 207 -41.70 19.47 -14.21
CA LEU A 207 -41.98 19.69 -15.62
C LEU A 207 -43.21 18.89 -16.10
N CYS A 208 -43.37 17.65 -15.65
CA CYS A 208 -44.56 16.84 -15.93
C CYS A 208 -45.83 17.44 -15.33
N VAL A 209 -45.81 17.92 -14.08
CA VAL A 209 -46.93 18.65 -13.47
C VAL A 209 -47.22 19.96 -14.20
N ARG A 210 -46.19 20.72 -14.58
CA ARG A 210 -46.32 21.99 -15.32
C ARG A 210 -46.87 21.79 -16.74
N ARG A 211 -46.55 20.66 -17.40
CA ARG A 211 -47.16 20.25 -18.67
C ARG A 211 -48.63 19.84 -18.49
N LYS A 212 -48.94 18.98 -17.51
CA LYS A 212 -50.34 18.57 -17.21
C LYS A 212 -51.24 19.77 -16.88
N ARG A 213 -50.78 20.72 -16.06
CA ARG A 213 -51.53 21.96 -15.76
C ARG A 213 -51.81 22.82 -17.00
N LYS A 214 -50.92 22.82 -18.01
CA LYS A 214 -51.15 23.48 -19.31
C LYS A 214 -52.12 22.74 -20.22
N GLN A 215 -52.30 21.42 -20.05
CA GLN A 215 -53.32 20.65 -20.78
C GLN A 215 -54.70 20.81 -20.15
N GLN A 216 -54.80 20.81 -18.81
CA GLN A 216 -56.06 21.02 -18.09
C GLN A 216 -56.75 22.37 -18.41
N GLN A 217 -56.01 23.39 -18.85
CA GLN A 217 -56.58 24.65 -19.34
C GLN A 217 -57.27 24.55 -20.72
N LYS A 218 -57.11 23.45 -21.45
CA LYS A 218 -57.80 23.20 -22.73
C LYS A 218 -59.07 22.36 -22.54
N ASP A 219 -58.98 21.31 -21.74
CA ASP A 219 -60.06 20.34 -21.56
C ASP A 219 -61.27 20.93 -20.79
N ALA A 220 -61.02 21.94 -19.94
CA ALA A 220 -62.05 22.63 -19.15
C ALA A 220 -63.04 23.47 -19.97
N VAL A 221 -62.76 23.78 -21.24
CA VAL A 221 -63.65 24.58 -22.10
C VAL A 221 -64.76 23.73 -22.74
N LEU A 222 -64.49 22.45 -23.05
CA LEU A 222 -65.46 21.58 -23.71
C LEU A 222 -66.51 21.01 -22.75
N ALA A 223 -66.15 20.82 -21.48
CA ALA A 223 -67.08 20.40 -20.42
C ALA A 223 -68.09 21.50 -20.01
N GLY A 224 -67.90 22.74 -20.44
CA GLY A 224 -68.76 23.87 -20.07
C GLY A 224 -70.06 24.01 -20.89
N LEU A 225 -70.18 23.32 -22.02
CA LEU A 225 -71.32 23.48 -22.94
C LEU A 225 -72.42 22.40 -22.82
N THR A 226 -72.22 21.37 -22.00
CA THR A 226 -73.15 20.22 -21.88
C THR A 226 -73.92 20.18 -20.55
N ALA A 227 -73.89 21.27 -19.78
CA ALA A 227 -74.55 21.39 -18.47
C ALA A 227 -75.86 22.21 -18.49
N ALA A 228 -76.58 22.24 -19.62
CA ALA A 228 -77.84 22.97 -19.77
C ALA A 228 -78.87 22.17 -20.58
N GLY A 229 -79.99 21.81 -19.93
CA GLY A 229 -81.07 20.99 -20.50
C GLY A 229 -80.84 19.48 -20.34
N ALA A 230 -81.84 18.65 -20.03
CA ALA A 230 -83.24 18.94 -19.70
C ALA A 230 -83.77 17.89 -18.69
N ALA A 231 -84.95 18.13 -18.11
CA ALA A 231 -85.50 17.32 -17.01
C ALA A 231 -86.78 16.55 -17.39
N GLY A 232 -86.95 15.35 -16.82
CA GLY A 232 -88.24 14.87 -16.28
C GLY A 232 -89.16 13.98 -17.12
N ALA A 233 -89.25 12.70 -16.74
CA ALA A 233 -90.43 11.80 -16.77
C ALA A 233 -90.10 10.57 -15.88
N ILE A 234 -90.85 10.14 -14.86
CA ILE A 234 -92.17 9.46 -14.83
C ILE A 234 -92.12 8.06 -15.51
N GLY A 235 -92.40 6.91 -14.87
CA GLY A 235 -92.65 6.59 -13.44
C GLY A 235 -93.35 5.21 -13.22
N LYS A 236 -93.30 4.65 -11.98
CA LYS A 236 -93.89 3.35 -11.49
C LYS A 236 -93.20 2.06 -12.04
N ASP A 237 -93.43 0.81 -11.57
CA ASP A 237 -94.33 0.15 -10.57
C ASP A 237 -93.53 -0.89 -9.69
N VAL A 238 -93.79 -1.17 -8.40
CA VAL A 238 -94.73 -2.15 -7.72
C VAL A 238 -94.27 -3.64 -7.59
N GLU A 239 -93.99 -4.04 -6.34
CA GLU A 239 -94.18 -5.35 -5.63
C GLU A 239 -93.59 -6.72 -6.14
N LYS A 240 -92.81 -7.42 -5.27
CA LYS A 240 -93.21 -8.67 -4.51
C LYS A 240 -92.16 -9.81 -4.39
N ALA A 241 -91.65 -10.01 -3.16
CA ALA A 241 -91.25 -11.29 -2.49
C ALA A 241 -90.19 -12.23 -3.18
N ASP A 242 -89.63 -13.29 -2.55
CA ASP A 242 -89.76 -13.85 -1.19
C ASP A 242 -88.50 -14.69 -0.78
N ASN A 243 -88.43 -15.10 0.50
CA ASN A 243 -87.66 -16.23 1.07
C ASN A 243 -86.10 -16.18 1.09
N LYS A 244 -85.38 -16.83 2.03
CA LYS A 244 -85.72 -17.24 3.42
C LYS A 244 -84.48 -17.64 4.25
N VAL A 245 -84.25 -16.89 5.32
CA VAL A 245 -83.74 -17.29 6.67
C VAL A 245 -83.28 -18.75 6.89
N SER A 246 -82.02 -18.93 7.32
CA SER A 246 -81.64 -19.45 8.67
C SER A 246 -80.16 -19.14 9.00
N THR A 247 -79.76 -18.58 10.16
CA THR A 247 -79.59 -19.16 11.53
C THR A 247 -78.60 -20.36 11.60
N THR A 248 -77.65 -20.47 12.54
CA THR A 248 -77.57 -19.91 13.93
C THR A 248 -76.13 -19.57 14.38
N ALA A 249 -76.04 -18.79 15.48
CA ALA A 249 -74.88 -18.49 16.34
C ALA A 249 -74.13 -19.76 16.87
N SER A 250 -73.01 -19.71 17.61
CA SER A 250 -72.53 -18.74 18.63
C SER A 250 -71.00 -18.76 18.80
N ASN A 251 -70.30 -17.62 18.94
CA ASN A 251 -70.08 -16.83 20.17
C ASN A 251 -69.32 -17.59 21.29
N GLY A 252 -68.09 -17.13 21.65
CA GLY A 252 -67.32 -17.69 22.78
C GLY A 252 -65.84 -17.31 22.86
N SER A 253 -65.51 -16.08 23.28
CA SER A 253 -64.18 -15.72 23.84
C SER A 253 -64.26 -15.76 25.37
N PRO A 254 -63.17 -16.07 26.13
CA PRO A 254 -62.33 -14.97 26.66
C PRO A 254 -60.85 -15.29 27.05
N SER A 255 -60.08 -14.21 27.31
CA SER A 255 -58.99 -14.05 28.32
C SER A 255 -57.66 -14.85 28.30
N SER A 256 -56.55 -14.12 28.54
CA SER A 256 -55.17 -14.58 28.83
C SER A 256 -54.98 -15.12 30.28
N PRO A 257 -53.82 -15.75 30.64
CA PRO A 257 -52.70 -14.99 31.25
C PRO A 257 -51.25 -15.55 31.07
N GLN A 258 -50.26 -14.92 31.74
CA GLN A 258 -48.82 -15.24 31.93
C GLN A 258 -48.53 -15.80 33.36
N PRO A 259 -47.27 -16.15 33.80
CA PRO A 259 -46.03 -16.59 33.12
C PRO A 259 -45.66 -18.04 33.57
N PRO A 260 -44.68 -18.45 34.46
CA PRO A 260 -43.52 -17.83 35.17
C PRO A 260 -42.14 -18.57 34.94
N SER A 261 -41.15 -18.36 35.84
CA SER A 261 -39.81 -19.01 35.98
C SER A 261 -39.59 -19.45 37.46
N ASP A 262 -38.51 -20.05 38.01
CA ASP A 262 -37.07 -20.34 37.69
C ASP A 262 -36.71 -21.79 38.16
N THR A 263 -35.50 -22.37 38.35
CA THR A 263 -34.06 -21.96 38.53
C THR A 263 -33.14 -23.12 38.00
N GLY A 264 -31.88 -23.47 38.38
CA GLY A 264 -30.87 -23.17 39.43
C GLY A 264 -30.00 -24.43 39.73
N VAL A 265 -28.90 -24.50 40.52
CA VAL A 265 -27.99 -23.56 41.24
C VAL A 265 -26.63 -24.28 41.51
N MET A 266 -25.62 -23.56 42.03
CA MET A 266 -24.37 -24.00 42.75
C MET A 266 -23.08 -24.18 41.92
N ALA A 267 -21.88 -23.76 42.38
CA ALA A 267 -21.49 -23.01 43.60
C ALA A 267 -20.30 -22.06 43.33
N ALA A 268 -20.06 -21.13 44.25
CA ALA A 268 -18.94 -20.17 44.20
C ALA A 268 -17.91 -20.43 45.32
N SER A 269 -16.70 -19.88 45.19
CA SER A 269 -15.79 -19.66 46.33
C SER A 269 -14.89 -18.45 46.09
N ASN A 270 -14.76 -17.60 47.11
CA ASN A 270 -13.86 -16.44 47.12
C ASN A 270 -12.65 -16.75 48.03
N ILE A 271 -11.45 -16.29 47.64
CA ILE A 271 -10.26 -16.29 48.51
C ILE A 271 -9.77 -14.84 48.68
N PRO A 272 -9.55 -14.34 49.93
CA PRO A 272 -9.09 -12.97 50.16
C PRO A 272 -7.61 -12.74 49.82
N ARG A 273 -7.24 -11.45 49.69
CA ARG A 273 -5.85 -11.00 49.51
C ARG A 273 -4.97 -11.37 50.71
N ARG A 274 -3.69 -11.68 50.45
CA ARG A 274 -2.62 -11.61 51.46
C ARG A 274 -1.36 -10.97 50.85
N PRO A 275 -1.01 -9.73 51.20
CA PRO A 275 0.30 -9.19 50.86
C PRO A 275 1.36 -9.77 51.81
N VAL A 276 2.55 -10.08 51.31
CA VAL A 276 3.72 -10.41 52.13
C VAL A 276 4.93 -9.64 51.60
N SER A 277 5.68 -9.07 52.55
CA SER A 277 6.98 -8.39 52.40
C SER A 277 7.94 -9.14 51.45
N THR A 278 8.61 -8.51 50.50
CA THR A 278 9.72 -7.53 50.65
C THR A 278 10.92 -8.01 51.45
N THR A 279 12.10 -7.75 50.86
CA THR A 279 13.48 -7.80 51.42
C THR A 279 14.18 -9.18 51.48
N PRO A 280 15.53 -9.23 51.47
CA PRO A 280 16.49 -8.14 51.19
C PRO A 280 17.42 -8.41 49.98
N GLN A 281 18.09 -7.35 49.50
CA GLN A 281 19.33 -7.50 48.75
C GLN A 281 20.45 -7.96 49.71
N ALA A 282 21.26 -8.95 49.32
CA ALA A 282 22.56 -9.17 49.95
C ALA A 282 23.59 -8.16 49.39
N PRO A 283 24.49 -7.58 50.21
CA PRO A 283 25.21 -6.36 49.81
C PRO A 283 26.72 -6.54 49.54
N VAL A 284 27.29 -5.53 48.87
CA VAL A 284 28.72 -5.09 48.82
C VAL A 284 29.78 -6.08 48.26
N PRO A 285 30.97 -5.59 47.83
CA PRO A 285 31.48 -4.22 47.88
C PRO A 285 31.80 -3.56 46.53
N ALA A 286 31.62 -2.24 46.48
CA ALA A 286 32.26 -1.38 45.50
C ALA A 286 33.60 -0.87 46.07
N ALA A 287 34.67 -1.02 45.29
CA ALA A 287 35.99 -0.42 45.51
C ALA A 287 36.71 -0.33 44.15
N LEU A 288 37.28 0.79 43.70
CA LEU A 288 37.32 2.16 44.26
C LEU A 288 36.89 3.19 43.20
N VAL A 289 36.62 4.42 43.65
CA VAL A 289 36.36 5.61 42.81
C VAL A 289 37.68 6.41 42.59
N PRO A 290 37.69 7.54 41.86
CA PRO A 290 38.29 7.63 40.53
C PRO A 290 39.73 8.18 40.50
N GLY A 291 40.47 7.86 39.44
CA GLY A 291 41.82 8.36 39.18
C GLY A 291 41.89 9.24 37.93
N ASP A 292 41.68 10.55 38.08
CA ASP A 292 41.88 11.54 37.02
C ASP A 292 43.39 11.83 36.82
N ARG A 293 43.88 11.81 35.58
CA ARG A 293 45.19 12.41 35.22
C ARG A 293 45.45 12.50 33.71
N SER A 294 45.71 13.72 33.25
CA SER A 294 46.28 13.99 31.93
C SER A 294 47.70 13.41 31.81
N SER A 295 47.94 12.61 30.78
CA SER A 295 49.29 12.17 30.40
C SER A 295 50.09 13.32 29.77
N ARG A 296 50.80 14.08 30.61
CA ARG A 296 51.88 14.96 30.14
C ARG A 296 52.95 14.09 29.48
N LEU A 297 53.25 14.34 28.21
CA LEU A 297 54.41 13.73 27.55
C LEU A 297 55.68 14.25 28.20
N VAL A 298 56.51 13.34 28.72
CA VAL A 298 57.85 13.64 29.22
C VAL A 298 58.81 13.50 28.04
N SER A 299 59.47 14.60 27.68
CA SER A 299 60.46 14.62 26.60
C SER A 299 61.71 13.85 27.02
N ASN A 300 62.13 12.88 26.22
CA ASN A 300 63.46 12.28 26.30
C ASN A 300 64.35 12.91 25.22
N PRO A 301 65.41 13.65 25.58
CA PRO A 301 66.34 14.22 24.60
C PRO A 301 67.43 13.20 24.27
N ASP A 302 67.38 12.61 23.07
CA ASP A 302 68.51 12.14 22.24
C ASP A 302 68.02 11.14 21.17
N ASP A 303 67.48 11.65 20.05
CA ASP A 303 67.28 10.90 18.79
C ASP A 303 67.42 11.85 17.58
N PRO A 304 68.44 11.70 16.72
CA PRO A 304 68.73 12.63 15.62
C PRO A 304 68.04 12.23 14.29
N SER A 305 66.71 12.18 14.26
CA SER A 305 65.91 11.75 13.09
C SER A 305 65.17 12.89 12.35
N LEU A 306 65.98 13.70 11.64
CA LEU A 306 65.70 14.37 10.35
C LEU A 306 64.25 14.77 9.97
N PHE A 307 64.00 16.09 9.96
CA PHE A 307 63.12 16.84 9.04
C PHE A 307 61.73 16.29 8.65
N LEU A 308 60.67 16.96 9.11
CA LEU A 308 59.68 17.63 8.22
C LEU A 308 58.74 18.54 9.04
N HIS A 309 58.85 19.86 8.86
CA HIS A 309 57.87 20.81 9.43
C HIS A 309 56.58 20.84 8.58
N PRO A 310 55.38 20.87 9.20
CA PRO A 310 54.14 21.16 8.48
C PRO A 310 54.13 22.59 7.92
N ILE A 311 54.30 22.74 6.61
CA ILE A 311 54.20 24.03 5.92
C ILE A 311 52.72 24.44 5.83
N PRO A 312 52.32 25.65 6.26
CA PRO A 312 50.98 26.17 6.04
C PRO A 312 50.73 26.35 4.54
N ARG A 313 49.86 25.53 3.94
CA ARG A 313 49.45 25.69 2.54
C ARG A 313 48.58 26.93 2.40
N ARG A 314 49.03 27.90 1.60
CA ARG A 314 48.19 29.00 1.13
C ARG A 314 47.04 28.44 0.27
N THR A 315 45.87 29.04 0.39
CA THR A 315 44.79 28.89 -0.60
C THR A 315 45.23 29.54 -1.92
N PRO A 316 45.14 28.86 -3.07
CA PRO A 316 45.28 29.53 -4.37
C PRO A 316 44.10 30.49 -4.60
N SER A 317 44.33 31.56 -5.36
CA SER A 317 43.29 32.50 -5.79
C SER A 317 42.53 31.96 -7.01
N GLU A 318 41.25 32.31 -7.12
CA GLU A 318 40.42 32.02 -8.28
C GLU A 318 40.81 32.93 -9.46
N SER A 319 41.86 32.54 -10.20
CA SER A 319 42.35 33.29 -11.37
C SER A 319 42.90 32.42 -12.51
N GLU A 320 42.78 31.10 -12.42
CA GLU A 320 43.32 30.14 -13.41
C GLU A 320 42.29 29.04 -13.75
N VAL A 321 41.15 29.48 -14.28
CA VAL A 321 40.22 28.63 -15.04
C VAL A 321 40.23 29.13 -16.49
N PRO A 322 40.61 28.31 -17.48
CA PRO A 322 40.52 28.72 -18.88
C PRO A 322 39.05 28.92 -19.25
N MET A 323 38.72 30.07 -19.85
CA MET A 323 37.37 30.28 -20.39
C MET A 323 37.14 29.31 -21.55
N LEU A 324 35.98 28.66 -21.57
CA LEU A 324 35.51 27.93 -22.73
C LEU A 324 34.78 28.91 -23.65
N ASP A 325 35.35 29.17 -24.83
CA ASP A 325 34.73 30.02 -25.84
C ASP A 325 33.39 29.40 -26.30
N SER A 326 32.29 30.11 -26.06
CA SER A 326 30.92 29.61 -26.22
C SER A 326 30.41 29.55 -27.66
N GLU A 327 31.31 29.43 -28.65
CA GLU A 327 31.01 29.76 -30.06
C GLU A 327 30.18 28.69 -30.81
N ASN A 328 29.90 27.52 -30.22
CA ASN A 328 29.10 26.47 -30.87
C ASN A 328 28.14 25.72 -29.93
N VAL A 329 27.30 26.44 -29.18
CA VAL A 329 26.11 25.85 -28.53
C VAL A 329 24.97 25.74 -29.54
N HIS A 330 24.69 24.53 -30.02
CA HIS A 330 23.45 24.27 -30.77
C HIS A 330 22.30 24.07 -29.77
N GLU A 331 21.45 25.09 -29.64
CA GLU A 331 20.23 25.01 -28.85
C GLU A 331 19.20 24.09 -29.55
N ALA A 332 18.73 23.07 -28.83
CA ALA A 332 17.78 22.11 -29.37
C ALA A 332 16.37 22.74 -29.45
N PRO A 333 15.66 22.62 -30.59
CA PRO A 333 14.32 23.20 -30.73
C PRO A 333 13.33 22.52 -29.76
N PRO A 334 12.38 23.28 -29.17
CA PRO A 334 11.38 22.71 -28.27
C PRO A 334 10.44 21.74 -29.02
N PRO A 335 9.91 20.70 -28.36
CA PRO A 335 9.01 19.75 -29.01
C PRO A 335 7.68 20.40 -29.42
N GLU A 336 7.35 20.38 -30.71
CA GLU A 336 6.03 20.83 -31.20
C GLU A 336 4.92 19.90 -30.66
N VAL A 337 4.12 20.43 -29.73
CA VAL A 337 2.90 19.75 -29.27
C VAL A 337 1.79 19.95 -30.28
N GLY A 338 1.64 19.01 -31.23
CA GLY A 338 0.39 18.89 -31.99
C GLY A 338 0.48 18.34 -33.41
N ARG A 339 0.59 17.01 -33.56
CA ARG A 339 0.02 16.29 -34.72
C ARG A 339 -0.39 14.88 -34.30
N GLN A 340 -1.66 14.54 -34.51
CA GLN A 340 -2.07 13.14 -34.53
C GLN A 340 -1.43 12.47 -35.76
N HIS A 341 -0.93 11.25 -35.59
CA HIS A 341 -0.60 10.35 -36.69
C HIS A 341 -1.24 9.00 -36.45
N GLU A 342 -2.33 8.74 -37.16
CA GLU A 342 -2.55 7.38 -37.66
C GLU A 342 -1.41 7.10 -38.66
N GLY A 343 -0.65 6.04 -38.44
CA GLY A 343 0.54 5.74 -39.22
C GLY A 343 0.97 4.29 -39.00
N LEU A 344 0.77 3.45 -40.02
CA LEU A 344 1.20 2.07 -40.01
C LEU A 344 2.73 2.04 -40.19
N PHE A 345 3.47 1.51 -39.22
CA PHE A 345 4.93 1.38 -39.33
C PHE A 345 5.30 0.13 -40.13
N GLU A 346 5.46 0.29 -41.43
CA GLU A 346 5.97 -0.74 -42.33
C GLU A 346 7.51 -0.82 -42.21
N LEU A 347 8.03 -2.01 -41.88
CA LEU A 347 9.46 -2.24 -41.67
C LEU A 347 10.14 -2.63 -42.99
N ASP A 348 10.71 -1.66 -43.69
CA ASP A 348 11.49 -1.91 -44.90
C ASP A 348 12.81 -2.63 -44.57
N ALA A 349 12.86 -3.93 -44.88
CA ALA A 349 14.01 -4.79 -44.70
C ALA A 349 14.77 -4.93 -46.04
N GLY A 350 15.66 -3.96 -46.31
CA GLY A 350 16.48 -3.92 -47.52
C GLY A 350 17.28 -5.22 -47.77
N PRO A 351 17.46 -5.64 -49.04
CA PRO A 351 17.93 -6.98 -49.38
C PRO A 351 19.41 -7.22 -49.03
N VAL A 352 19.66 -8.17 -48.14
CA VAL A 352 21.01 -8.66 -47.80
C VAL A 352 21.47 -9.68 -48.86
N SER A 353 22.65 -9.47 -49.47
CA SER A 353 23.21 -10.41 -50.44
C SER A 353 23.82 -11.65 -49.77
N SER A 354 23.29 -12.82 -50.10
CA SER A 354 23.71 -14.11 -49.52
C SER A 354 24.90 -14.72 -50.26
N THR A 355 26.12 -14.42 -49.81
CA THR A 355 27.34 -15.09 -50.31
C THR A 355 27.53 -16.42 -49.56
N HIS A 356 27.37 -17.55 -50.25
CA HIS A 356 27.53 -18.89 -49.65
C HIS A 356 28.94 -19.11 -49.07
N GLN A 357 29.01 -19.60 -47.83
CA GLN A 357 30.20 -20.28 -47.31
C GLN A 357 30.14 -21.77 -47.71
N GLN A 358 31.27 -22.32 -48.14
CA GLN A 358 31.39 -23.75 -48.47
C GLN A 358 31.67 -24.57 -47.20
N ALA A 359 31.07 -25.76 -47.11
CA ALA A 359 31.36 -26.70 -46.04
C ALA A 359 32.69 -27.42 -46.30
N ILE A 360 33.59 -27.40 -45.31
CA ILE A 360 34.80 -28.22 -45.29
C ILE A 360 34.47 -29.51 -44.54
N ASN A 361 34.40 -30.64 -45.26
CA ASN A 361 34.36 -31.95 -44.63
C ASN A 361 35.77 -32.34 -44.17
N HIS A 362 35.91 -32.70 -42.91
CA HIS A 362 37.07 -33.45 -42.42
C HIS A 362 36.93 -34.93 -42.77
N GLY A 363 38.07 -35.56 -43.04
CA GLY A 363 38.26 -37.02 -43.21
C GLY A 363 39.63 -37.41 -42.69
#